data_AF-A0A7R9W0L5-F1
#
_entry.id   AF-A0A7R9W0L5-F1
#
_cell.length_a   1.000
_cell.length_b   1.000
_cell.length_c   1.000
_cell.angle_alpha   90.00
_cell.angle_beta   90.00
_cell.angle_gamma   90.00
#
_symmetry.space_group_name_H-M   'P 1'
#
loop_
_entity.id
_entity.type
_entity.pdbx_description
1 polymer ?
#
loop_
_entity_poly.entity_id
_entity_poly.type
_entity_poly.pdbx_seq_one_letter_code
_entity_poly.pdbx_strand_id
1 'polypeptide(L)'
;QDAAMALVGSAEWVLCDTRDDGDHGDTGGVPSDSSSSSGDDSDGDGGGSWRMIPAENLISVSRGTGTRVAVTVERAGDVVGLSRALELGVDALCVDIGAADELWTAAAEAREERRRGAEADDAGAGAGPSSGPSIVTGKCTRLEASGGGAGTVIADRVCVDLVRNLTPAEGCWIGSSAKLTALVLSEAATSSYVPSRPFRVNAGPVHSYIVLGDGKTTKYLAELRAGDEVLVHDVQSGEDRSVAVGRLKVEVRPCVMVGLSAELEDDAAAEGQVFLQQAETVRLGQREGDDSFVRVTDLSTDAQT
;
A
#
# COMPACT_ATOMS: atom_id res chain seq x y z
N GLN A 1 4.13 42.80 8.99
CA GLN A 1 3.37 42.28 10.13
C GLN A 1 1.99 41.72 9.77
N ASP A 2 1.53 41.74 8.50
CA ASP A 2 0.17 41.29 8.14
C ASP A 2 0.05 40.14 7.12
N ALA A 3 1.11 39.36 6.87
CA ALA A 3 1.02 38.15 6.03
C ALA A 3 1.17 36.82 6.81
N ALA A 4 1.59 36.87 8.08
CA ALA A 4 1.82 35.69 8.90
C ALA A 4 0.61 35.29 9.78
N MET A 5 -0.43 36.14 9.86
CA MET A 5 -1.61 35.93 10.70
C MET A 5 -2.84 35.40 9.94
N ALA A 6 -2.74 35.13 8.64
CA ALA A 6 -3.88 34.74 7.79
C ALA A 6 -4.03 33.22 7.55
N LEU A 7 -3.23 32.37 8.23
CA LEU A 7 -3.30 30.90 8.10
C LEU A 7 -3.81 30.20 9.36
N VAL A 8 -4.43 30.94 10.28
CA VAL A 8 -5.17 30.32 11.39
C VAL A 8 -6.55 29.90 10.88
N GLY A 9 -6.74 28.59 10.69
CA GLY A 9 -8.06 27.96 10.82
C GLY A 9 -8.77 27.46 9.56
N SER A 10 -8.11 26.76 8.62
CA SER A 10 -8.82 26.04 7.54
C SER A 10 -8.53 24.55 7.43
N ALA A 11 -7.75 23.98 8.36
CA ALA A 11 -7.63 22.54 8.50
C ALA A 11 -8.22 22.16 9.86
N GLU A 12 -9.18 21.22 9.88
CA GLU A 12 -9.57 20.58 11.13
C GLU A 12 -8.36 19.79 11.62
N TRP A 13 -7.81 20.19 12.77
CA TRP A 13 -6.71 19.46 13.40
C TRP A 13 -7.29 18.47 14.38
N VAL A 14 -6.86 17.22 14.28
CA VAL A 14 -7.05 16.23 15.33
C VAL A 14 -5.75 16.14 16.11
N LEU A 15 -5.82 16.51 17.39
CA LEU A 15 -4.72 16.30 18.33
C LEU A 15 -4.90 14.94 19.00
N CYS A 16 -3.95 14.04 18.76
CA CYS A 16 -3.86 12.77 19.47
C CYS A 16 -2.91 12.95 20.65
N ASP A 17 -3.49 12.99 21.84
CA ASP A 17 -2.73 12.91 23.07
C ASP A 17 -2.47 11.44 23.41
N THR A 18 -1.21 11.02 23.32
CA THR A 18 -0.82 9.63 23.59
C THR A 18 -0.19 9.47 24.97
N ARG A 19 -0.18 10.53 25.79
CA ARG A 19 0.40 10.52 27.14
C ARG A 19 -0.31 9.48 28.01
N ASP A 20 0.46 8.82 28.85
CA ASP A 20 -0.02 7.72 29.69
C ASP A 20 -0.68 8.31 30.94
N ASP A 21 -2.00 8.50 30.90
CA ASP A 21 -2.77 8.84 32.10
C ASP A 21 -2.92 7.56 32.93
N GLY A 22 -1.98 7.32 33.83
CA GLY A 22 -1.91 6.16 34.73
C GLY A 22 -3.06 6.02 35.75
N ASP A 23 -4.31 6.20 35.33
CA ASP A 23 -5.50 5.99 36.15
C ASP A 23 -6.41 4.93 35.52
N HIS A 24 -6.01 3.67 35.62
CA HIS A 24 -6.98 2.56 35.63
C HIS A 24 -7.50 2.40 37.06
N GLY A 25 -8.45 3.27 37.42
CA GLY A 25 -9.23 3.16 38.64
C GLY A 25 -10.02 1.85 38.68
N ASP A 26 -9.46 0.88 39.40
CA ASP A 26 -10.11 -0.34 39.84
C ASP A 26 -11.37 0.00 40.68
N THR A 27 -12.55 -0.32 40.15
CA THR A 27 -13.74 -0.58 40.97
C THR A 27 -14.59 -1.71 40.35
N GLY A 28 -14.30 -2.95 40.73
CA GLY A 28 -15.18 -4.07 40.38
C GLY A 28 -14.74 -5.43 40.89
N GLY A 29 -14.64 -5.57 42.22
CA GLY A 29 -14.15 -6.81 42.86
C GLY A 29 -15.03 -8.05 42.68
N VAL A 30 -14.36 -9.20 42.54
CA VAL A 30 -14.76 -10.53 43.04
C VAL A 30 -13.46 -11.26 43.45
N PRO A 31 -13.42 -11.98 44.59
CA PRO A 31 -12.15 -12.33 45.24
C PRO A 31 -11.56 -13.69 44.81
N SER A 32 -10.23 -13.72 44.94
CA SER A 32 -9.34 -14.83 45.27
C SER A 32 -9.41 -16.12 44.44
N ASP A 33 -8.34 -16.38 43.69
CA ASP A 33 -7.52 -17.54 44.01
C ASP A 33 -6.03 -17.24 43.79
N SER A 34 -5.25 -17.61 44.80
CA SER A 34 -3.82 -17.41 44.91
C SER A 34 -3.04 -18.38 44.02
N SER A 35 -2.27 -17.86 43.09
CA SER A 35 -1.06 -18.53 42.62
C SER A 35 0.03 -17.51 42.38
N SER A 36 1.00 -17.50 43.27
CA SER A 36 2.26 -16.80 43.15
C SER A 36 3.01 -17.25 41.89
N SER A 37 3.22 -16.34 40.95
CA SER A 37 4.45 -16.34 40.15
C SER A 37 4.93 -14.91 40.02
N SER A 38 6.04 -14.62 40.68
CA SER A 38 6.91 -13.49 40.39
C SER A 38 7.30 -13.55 38.91
N GLY A 39 6.61 -12.76 38.10
CA GLY A 39 6.97 -12.46 36.72
C GLY A 39 7.67 -11.12 36.71
N ASP A 40 8.97 -11.18 36.45
CA ASP A 40 9.86 -10.07 36.15
C ASP A 40 9.28 -9.28 34.96
N ASP A 41 8.84 -8.03 35.18
CA ASP A 41 8.51 -7.08 34.11
C ASP A 41 9.81 -6.70 33.41
N SER A 42 10.22 -7.58 32.51
CA SER A 42 11.30 -7.36 31.56
C SER A 42 10.65 -6.79 30.31
N ASP A 43 10.85 -5.48 30.12
CA ASP A 43 10.60 -4.76 28.87
C ASP A 43 11.33 -5.46 27.72
N GLY A 44 10.60 -6.37 27.07
CA GLY A 44 11.02 -7.08 25.88
C GLY A 44 10.88 -6.19 24.65
N ASP A 45 12.00 -5.61 24.25
CA ASP A 45 12.28 -5.06 22.93
C ASP A 45 11.79 -6.01 21.81
N GLY A 46 10.77 -5.60 21.04
CA GLY A 46 10.24 -6.38 19.92
C GLY A 46 8.78 -6.16 19.51
N GLY A 47 8.02 -5.29 20.17
CA GLY A 47 6.65 -4.93 19.79
C GLY A 47 6.52 -3.42 19.60
N GLY A 48 6.06 -2.96 18.43
CA GLY A 48 5.85 -1.55 18.16
C GLY A 48 5.04 -0.88 19.28
N SER A 49 5.50 0.29 19.73
CA SER A 49 4.86 1.10 20.77
C SER A 49 3.34 1.16 20.51
N TRP A 50 2.51 0.85 21.53
CA TRP A 50 1.04 0.93 21.44
C TRP A 50 0.55 2.30 20.93
N ARG A 51 1.39 3.34 20.99
CA ARG A 51 1.14 4.69 20.46
C ARG A 51 1.23 4.80 18.92
N MET A 52 1.94 3.89 18.26
CA MET A 52 2.06 3.85 16.80
C MET A 52 0.75 3.47 16.13
N ILE A 53 0.05 2.45 16.65
CA ILE A 53 -1.18 1.92 16.03
C ILE A 53 -2.32 2.96 15.98
N PRO A 54 -2.62 3.73 17.06
CA PRO A 54 -3.59 4.83 17.01
C PRO A 54 -3.19 5.93 16.02
N ALA A 55 -1.92 6.32 15.97
CA ALA A 55 -1.44 7.35 15.05
C ALA A 55 -1.59 6.90 13.59
N GLU A 56 -1.25 5.65 13.27
CA GLU A 56 -1.43 5.07 11.95
C GLU A 56 -2.91 5.01 11.54
N ASN A 57 -3.79 4.61 12.45
CA ASN A 57 -5.22 4.60 12.22
C ASN A 57 -5.76 6.01 11.93
N LEU A 58 -5.32 7.02 12.70
CA LEU A 58 -5.73 8.42 12.49
C LEU A 58 -5.21 8.98 11.17
N ILE A 59 -3.95 8.70 10.82
CA ILE A 59 -3.38 9.06 9.52
C ILE A 59 -4.19 8.40 8.40
N SER A 60 -4.53 7.12 8.52
CA SER A 60 -5.27 6.38 7.50
C SER A 60 -6.64 7.01 7.21
N VAL A 61 -7.40 7.33 8.26
CA VAL A 61 -8.76 7.90 8.10
C VAL A 61 -8.78 9.37 7.72
N SER A 62 -7.72 10.14 8.04
CA SER A 62 -7.65 11.57 7.73
C SER A 62 -7.25 11.86 6.28
N ARG A 63 -6.67 10.89 5.56
CA ARG A 63 -6.22 11.06 4.16
C ARG A 63 -7.35 11.55 3.27
N GLY A 64 -7.08 12.59 2.48
CA GLY A 64 -8.00 13.14 1.49
C GLY A 64 -9.19 13.91 2.08
N THR A 65 -9.34 13.96 3.40
CA THR A 65 -10.42 14.71 4.08
C THR A 65 -10.07 16.18 4.31
N GLY A 66 -8.78 16.54 4.19
CA GLY A 66 -8.25 17.86 4.58
C GLY A 66 -7.98 17.99 6.08
N THR A 67 -8.35 17.00 6.88
CA THR A 67 -8.05 16.90 8.31
C THR A 67 -6.57 16.63 8.53
N ARG A 68 -5.93 17.38 9.43
CA ARG A 68 -4.50 17.22 9.77
C ARG A 68 -4.36 16.58 11.14
N VAL A 69 -3.36 15.71 11.29
CA VAL A 69 -3.10 14.94 12.51
C VAL A 69 -1.85 15.45 13.20
N ALA A 70 -2.01 15.93 14.44
CA ALA A 70 -0.91 16.26 15.33
C ALA A 70 -0.83 15.21 16.45
N VAL A 71 0.37 14.74 16.77
CA VAL A 71 0.57 13.73 17.83
C VAL A 71 1.56 14.25 18.88
N THR A 72 1.18 14.17 20.16
CA THR A 72 2.06 14.48 21.28
C THR A 72 3.12 13.39 21.44
N VAL A 73 4.39 13.78 21.58
CA VAL A 73 5.52 12.86 21.73
C VAL A 73 6.26 13.14 23.03
N GLU A 74 6.60 12.07 23.76
CA GLU A 74 7.33 12.15 25.03
C GLU A 74 8.70 11.46 24.98
N ARG A 75 8.90 10.52 24.05
CA ARG A 75 10.13 9.73 23.93
C ARG A 75 10.78 9.96 22.57
N ALA A 76 12.09 10.23 22.57
CA ALA A 76 12.86 10.46 21.34
C ALA A 76 12.76 9.27 20.36
N GLY A 77 12.71 8.04 20.89
CA GLY A 77 12.56 6.83 20.07
C GLY A 77 11.26 6.73 19.26
N ASP A 78 10.18 7.40 19.69
CA ASP A 78 8.90 7.36 18.98
C ASP A 78 8.88 8.35 17.79
N VAL A 79 9.80 9.32 17.75
CA VAL A 79 9.81 10.40 16.74
C VAL A 79 9.96 9.86 15.33
N VAL A 80 10.90 8.93 15.12
CA VAL A 80 11.15 8.37 13.78
C VAL A 80 9.94 7.57 13.30
N GLY A 81 9.33 6.79 14.20
CA GLY A 81 8.11 6.05 13.91
C GLY A 81 6.97 6.98 13.51
N LEU A 82 6.64 7.96 14.34
CA LEU A 82 5.51 8.87 14.10
C LEU A 82 5.72 9.80 12.90
N SER A 83 6.95 10.28 12.68
CA SER A 83 7.30 11.11 11.52
C SER A 83 7.29 10.36 10.20
N ARG A 84 7.26 9.01 10.22
CA ARG A 84 7.30 8.16 9.02
C ARG A 84 6.19 7.09 9.00
N ALA A 85 5.23 7.17 9.91
CA ALA A 85 4.13 6.22 10.04
C ALA A 85 3.39 6.07 8.70
N LEU A 86 3.23 4.82 8.22
CA LEU A 86 2.66 4.51 6.90
C LEU A 86 3.36 5.23 5.72
N GLU A 87 4.67 5.46 5.82
CA GLU A 87 5.52 6.19 4.87
C GLU A 87 5.09 7.66 4.60
N LEU A 88 4.06 8.14 5.29
CA LEU A 88 3.63 9.54 5.26
C LEU A 88 4.07 10.30 6.50
N GLY A 89 3.84 9.67 7.66
CA GLY A 89 3.92 10.23 9.01
C GLY A 89 2.83 11.26 9.34
N VAL A 90 2.81 11.68 10.60
CA VAL A 90 1.86 12.69 11.11
C VAL A 90 2.14 14.08 10.54
N ASP A 91 1.13 14.95 10.47
CA ASP A 91 1.28 16.33 9.99
C ASP A 91 2.06 17.21 10.97
N ALA A 92 2.01 16.90 12.27
CA ALA A 92 2.79 17.59 13.29
C ALA A 92 3.14 16.69 14.48
N LEU A 93 4.32 16.93 15.05
CA LEU A 93 4.72 16.39 16.36
C LEU A 93 4.58 17.51 17.39
N CYS A 94 3.85 17.24 18.48
CA CYS A 94 3.73 18.17 19.60
C CYS A 94 4.74 17.77 20.67
N VAL A 95 5.77 18.60 20.85
CA VAL A 95 6.82 18.42 21.87
C VAL A 95 6.59 19.41 23.00
N ASP A 96 6.64 18.93 24.24
CA ASP A 96 6.51 19.80 25.42
C ASP A 96 7.70 20.78 25.49
N ILE A 97 7.43 22.05 25.84
CA ILE A 97 8.45 23.09 26.01
C ILE A 97 9.49 22.69 27.06
N GLY A 98 9.10 21.92 28.08
CA GLY A 98 9.98 21.39 29.13
C GLY A 98 10.65 20.06 28.81
N ALA A 99 10.48 19.51 27.59
CA ALA A 99 11.04 18.22 27.23
C ALA A 99 12.58 18.23 27.20
N ALA A 100 13.18 17.03 27.38
CA ALA A 100 14.61 16.84 27.30
C ALA A 100 15.20 17.24 25.93
N ASP A 101 16.43 17.73 25.92
CA ASP A 101 17.15 18.17 24.71
C ASP A 101 17.23 17.06 23.65
N GLU A 102 17.31 15.79 24.07
CA GLU A 102 17.33 14.62 23.18
C GLU A 102 16.05 14.52 22.34
N LEU A 103 14.88 14.80 22.92
CA LEU A 103 13.60 14.77 22.20
C LEU A 103 13.51 15.92 21.19
N TRP A 104 13.96 17.11 21.59
CA TRP A 104 14.04 18.27 20.69
C TRP A 104 15.00 18.03 19.52
N THR A 105 16.13 17.36 19.79
CA THR A 105 17.12 16.98 18.77
C THR A 105 16.50 16.00 17.78
N ALA A 106 15.89 14.91 18.27
CA ALA A 106 15.24 13.92 17.41
C ALA A 106 14.11 14.55 16.55
N ALA A 107 13.31 15.45 17.13
CA ALA A 107 12.25 16.15 16.39
C ALA A 107 12.81 17.10 15.32
N ALA A 108 13.92 17.79 15.60
CA ALA A 108 14.58 18.67 14.65
C ALA A 108 15.20 17.89 13.48
N GLU A 109 15.85 16.76 13.76
CA GLU A 109 16.41 15.86 12.75
C GLU A 109 15.31 15.30 11.84
N ALA A 110 14.22 14.77 12.42
CA ALA A 110 13.09 14.26 11.65
C ALA A 110 12.42 15.33 10.77
N ARG A 111 12.37 16.59 11.24
CA ARG A 111 11.89 17.73 10.45
C ARG A 111 12.81 18.05 9.28
N GLU A 112 14.12 18.05 9.52
CA GLU A 112 15.12 18.37 8.50
C GLU A 112 15.19 17.29 7.41
N GLU A 113 15.12 16.01 7.78
CA GLU A 113 15.03 14.90 6.83
C GLU A 113 13.78 15.01 5.94
N ARG A 114 12.62 15.31 6.53
CA ARG A 114 11.38 15.54 5.76
C ARG A 114 11.47 16.75 4.86
N ARG A 115 12.10 17.84 5.32
CA ARG A 115 12.32 19.04 4.49
C ARG A 115 13.23 18.71 3.30
N ARG A 116 14.29 17.94 3.52
CA ARG A 116 15.21 17.49 2.46
C ARG A 116 14.51 16.58 1.45
N GLY A 117 13.62 15.69 1.90
CA GLY A 117 12.76 14.90 1.02
C GLY A 117 11.83 15.77 0.18
N ALA A 118 11.11 16.69 0.82
CA ALA A 118 10.20 17.61 0.14
C ALA A 118 10.91 18.58 -0.83
N GLU A 119 12.14 19.01 -0.52
CA GLU A 119 12.95 19.86 -1.40
C GLU A 119 13.54 19.09 -2.59
N ALA A 120 13.81 17.79 -2.44
CA ALA A 120 14.14 16.91 -3.57
C ALA A 120 12.93 16.73 -4.50
N ASP A 121 11.71 16.69 -3.94
CA ASP A 121 10.47 16.62 -4.71
C ASP A 121 10.11 17.97 -5.39
N ASP A 122 10.40 19.11 -4.75
CA ASP A 122 10.08 20.46 -5.25
C ASP A 122 11.12 21.02 -6.24
N ALA A 123 12.39 20.59 -6.16
CA ALA A 123 13.42 20.95 -7.14
C ALA A 123 13.14 20.38 -8.56
N GLY A 124 12.18 19.46 -8.69
CA GLY A 124 11.61 18.99 -9.96
C GLY A 124 10.43 19.82 -10.49
N ALA A 125 9.95 20.84 -9.76
CA ALA A 125 8.71 21.57 -10.08
C ALA A 125 8.90 22.77 -11.05
N GLY A 126 9.96 22.76 -11.87
CA GLY A 126 10.23 23.77 -12.90
C GLY A 126 9.94 23.27 -14.31
N ALA A 127 8.66 23.32 -14.73
CA ALA A 127 8.14 23.02 -16.08
C ALA A 127 8.36 21.57 -16.64
N GLY A 128 7.33 20.71 -16.45
CA GLY A 128 7.15 19.37 -17.07
C GLY A 128 7.47 18.18 -16.14
N PRO A 129 7.17 16.90 -16.48
CA PRO A 129 5.96 16.30 -17.07
C PRO A 129 4.97 15.82 -15.96
N SER A 130 3.85 15.20 -16.34
CA SER A 130 2.97 14.48 -15.42
C SER A 130 3.73 13.38 -14.68
N SER A 131 3.91 13.48 -13.35
CA SER A 131 4.38 12.34 -12.53
C SER A 131 3.21 11.36 -12.30
N GLY A 132 2.84 10.68 -13.37
CA GLY A 132 2.18 9.38 -13.27
C GLY A 132 3.22 8.30 -12.94
N PRO A 133 2.77 7.08 -12.64
CA PRO A 133 3.64 5.94 -12.37
C PRO A 133 4.49 5.66 -13.63
N SER A 134 5.80 5.47 -13.45
CA SER A 134 6.67 5.10 -14.56
C SER A 134 6.43 3.66 -14.95
N ILE A 135 6.06 3.44 -16.22
CA ILE A 135 5.86 2.09 -16.76
C ILE A 135 7.20 1.59 -17.28
N VAL A 136 7.78 0.61 -16.59
CA VAL A 136 9.03 -0.05 -16.96
C VAL A 136 8.77 -1.48 -17.42
N THR A 137 9.58 -1.97 -18.36
CA THR A 137 9.56 -3.38 -18.76
C THR A 137 10.45 -4.17 -17.80
N GLY A 138 9.89 -5.17 -17.14
CA GLY A 138 10.60 -6.04 -16.21
C GLY A 138 10.44 -7.53 -16.56
N LYS A 139 11.00 -8.39 -15.71
CA LYS A 139 10.83 -9.85 -15.76
C LYS A 139 9.82 -10.29 -14.71
N CYS A 140 9.07 -11.34 -15.04
CA CYS A 140 8.22 -12.03 -14.09
C CYS A 140 8.51 -13.52 -14.10
N THR A 141 8.62 -14.11 -12.91
CA THR A 141 8.88 -15.54 -12.73
C THR A 141 7.95 -16.11 -11.68
N ARG A 142 7.60 -17.39 -11.83
CA ARG A 142 6.82 -18.08 -10.81
C ARG A 142 7.75 -18.45 -9.66
N LEU A 143 7.38 -18.04 -8.44
CA LEU A 143 8.10 -18.37 -7.22
C LEU A 143 7.45 -19.56 -6.52
N GLU A 144 8.28 -20.45 -6.00
CA GLU A 144 7.83 -21.56 -5.17
C GLU A 144 7.49 -21.07 -3.76
N ALA A 145 6.33 -21.48 -3.25
CA ALA A 145 5.98 -21.22 -1.85
C ALA A 145 6.80 -22.15 -0.94
N SER A 146 7.35 -21.62 0.14
CA SER A 146 8.13 -22.36 1.15
C SER A 146 7.26 -23.42 1.85
N GLY A 147 7.14 -24.60 1.25
CA GLY A 147 6.30 -25.69 1.79
C GLY A 147 6.18 -26.98 0.97
N GLY A 148 6.91 -27.16 -0.14
CA GLY A 148 7.02 -28.46 -0.84
C GLY A 148 5.75 -28.99 -1.53
N GLY A 149 4.65 -28.23 -1.52
CA GLY A 149 3.48 -28.46 -2.39
C GLY A 149 3.64 -27.74 -3.73
N ALA A 150 2.72 -27.96 -4.68
CA ALA A 150 2.75 -27.50 -6.08
C ALA A 150 2.71 -25.96 -6.30
N GLY A 151 3.46 -25.19 -5.51
CA GLY A 151 3.67 -23.75 -5.66
C GLY A 151 2.40 -22.91 -5.69
N THR A 152 1.31 -23.36 -5.05
CA THR A 152 0.04 -22.63 -4.96
C THR A 152 -0.38 -22.41 -3.51
N VAL A 153 -0.96 -21.26 -3.23
CA VAL A 153 -1.48 -20.83 -1.94
C VAL A 153 -2.98 -20.57 -2.09
N ILE A 154 -3.78 -20.99 -1.12
CA ILE A 154 -5.22 -20.67 -1.12
C ILE A 154 -5.41 -19.23 -0.65
N ALA A 155 -6.12 -18.42 -1.42
CA ALA A 155 -6.35 -17.02 -1.12
C ALA A 155 -7.79 -16.57 -1.40
N ASP A 156 -8.24 -15.57 -0.63
CA ASP A 156 -9.45 -14.81 -0.91
C ASP A 156 -9.18 -13.83 -2.07
N ARG A 157 -9.36 -14.31 -3.30
CA ARG A 157 -9.03 -13.56 -4.52
C ARG A 157 -10.19 -12.67 -4.93
N VAL A 158 -9.90 -11.40 -5.21
CA VAL A 158 -10.86 -10.41 -5.67
C VAL A 158 -10.88 -10.38 -7.21
N CYS A 159 -12.05 -10.54 -7.84
CA CYS A 159 -12.28 -10.04 -9.19
C CYS A 159 -12.80 -8.61 -9.10
N VAL A 160 -12.27 -7.73 -9.93
CA VAL A 160 -12.78 -6.37 -10.12
C VAL A 160 -13.65 -6.37 -11.38
N ASP A 161 -14.95 -6.18 -11.22
CA ASP A 161 -15.88 -5.94 -12.32
C ASP A 161 -16.09 -4.45 -12.50
N LEU A 162 -15.74 -3.93 -13.67
CA LEU A 162 -15.83 -2.53 -14.04
C LEU A 162 -17.16 -2.22 -14.73
N VAL A 163 -17.56 -0.94 -14.74
CA VAL A 163 -18.80 -0.50 -15.40
C VAL A 163 -18.65 -0.34 -16.93
N ARG A 164 -17.46 -0.59 -17.46
CA ARG A 164 -17.12 -0.53 -18.89
C ARG A 164 -16.54 -1.87 -19.33
N ASN A 165 -16.76 -2.22 -20.58
CA ASN A 165 -16.00 -3.29 -21.23
C ASN A 165 -14.57 -2.83 -21.49
N LEU A 166 -13.64 -3.77 -21.37
CA LEU A 166 -12.23 -3.65 -21.67
C LEU A 166 -11.88 -4.46 -22.93
N THR A 167 -10.84 -4.05 -23.62
CA THR A 167 -10.19 -4.82 -24.69
C THR A 167 -9.31 -5.92 -24.09
N PRO A 168 -8.90 -6.93 -24.88
CA PRO A 168 -7.92 -7.93 -24.45
C PRO A 168 -6.54 -7.36 -24.08
N ALA A 169 -6.23 -6.13 -24.50
CA ALA A 169 -4.99 -5.40 -24.22
C ALA A 169 -5.10 -4.48 -22.99
N GLU A 170 -6.31 -4.27 -22.48
CA GLU A 170 -6.58 -3.43 -21.31
C GLU A 170 -6.54 -4.24 -20.00
N GLY A 171 -6.00 -3.63 -18.95
CA GLY A 171 -5.87 -4.22 -17.62
C GLY A 171 -5.72 -3.21 -16.50
N CYS A 172 -5.53 -3.72 -15.27
CA CYS A 172 -5.27 -2.92 -14.07
C CYS A 172 -3.90 -3.25 -13.48
N TRP A 173 -3.25 -2.25 -12.89
CA TRP A 173 -1.99 -2.39 -12.17
C TRP A 173 -2.20 -2.95 -10.77
N ILE A 174 -1.67 -4.13 -10.48
CA ILE A 174 -1.87 -4.85 -9.22
C ILE A 174 -0.55 -5.41 -8.69
N GLY A 175 -0.31 -5.29 -7.39
CA GLY A 175 0.90 -5.80 -6.74
C GLY A 175 0.69 -6.07 -5.25
N SER A 176 1.57 -6.84 -4.62
CA SER A 176 1.58 -6.96 -3.15
C SER A 176 2.17 -5.72 -2.45
N SER A 177 2.74 -4.80 -3.22
CA SER A 177 3.27 -3.51 -2.77
C SER A 177 2.83 -2.40 -3.73
N ALA A 178 2.72 -1.17 -3.23
CA ALA A 178 2.49 0.01 -4.07
C ALA A 178 3.75 0.40 -4.89
N LYS A 179 4.94 -0.08 -4.51
CA LYS A 179 6.22 0.28 -5.15
C LYS A 179 6.43 -0.39 -6.50
N LEU A 180 5.93 -1.62 -6.66
CA LEU A 180 6.06 -2.39 -7.88
C LEU A 180 4.78 -3.21 -8.11
N THR A 181 4.13 -2.93 -9.23
CA THR A 181 2.87 -3.57 -9.63
C THR A 181 3.02 -4.20 -11.01
N ALA A 182 2.21 -5.22 -11.28
CA ALA A 182 2.13 -5.87 -12.58
C ALA A 182 0.81 -5.50 -13.26
N LEU A 183 0.84 -5.34 -14.59
CA LEU A 183 -0.36 -5.10 -15.37
C LEU A 183 -1.12 -6.41 -15.56
N VAL A 184 -2.23 -6.60 -14.83
CA VAL A 184 -3.11 -7.77 -14.99
C VAL A 184 -4.21 -7.43 -15.98
N LEU A 185 -4.23 -8.14 -17.11
CA LEU A 185 -5.16 -7.88 -18.20
C LEU A 185 -6.56 -8.43 -17.91
N SER A 186 -7.54 -7.83 -18.59
CA SER A 186 -8.93 -8.23 -18.51
C SER A 186 -9.20 -9.66 -18.99
N GLU A 187 -10.33 -10.23 -18.57
CA GLU A 187 -10.89 -11.49 -19.07
C GLU A 187 -11.62 -11.31 -20.42
N ALA A 188 -11.28 -10.27 -21.19
CA ALA A 188 -11.86 -10.00 -22.50
C ALA A 188 -11.35 -10.96 -23.59
N ALA A 189 -10.13 -11.50 -23.45
CA ALA A 189 -9.58 -12.45 -24.40
C ALA A 189 -10.44 -13.72 -24.47
N THR A 190 -10.62 -14.23 -25.68
CA THR A 190 -11.33 -15.49 -25.92
C THR A 190 -10.57 -16.67 -25.32
N SER A 191 -11.27 -17.50 -24.55
CA SER A 191 -10.80 -18.80 -24.05
C SER A 191 -11.70 -19.91 -24.62
N SER A 192 -11.12 -21.10 -24.82
CA SER A 192 -11.85 -22.30 -25.25
C SER A 192 -12.70 -22.92 -24.12
N TYR A 193 -12.46 -22.54 -22.87
CA TYR A 193 -13.01 -23.20 -21.68
C TYR A 193 -14.01 -22.34 -20.92
N VAL A 194 -13.86 -21.01 -20.96
CA VAL A 194 -14.67 -20.07 -20.20
C VAL A 194 -15.14 -18.92 -21.10
N PRO A 195 -16.42 -18.53 -21.07
CA PRO A 195 -16.90 -17.34 -21.77
C PRO A 195 -16.17 -16.08 -21.32
N SER A 196 -15.85 -15.20 -22.27
CA SER A 196 -15.19 -13.93 -21.96
C SER A 196 -16.07 -13.03 -21.10
N ARG A 197 -15.42 -12.27 -20.22
CA ARG A 197 -16.04 -11.26 -19.36
C ARG A 197 -15.25 -9.98 -19.53
N PRO A 198 -15.52 -9.19 -20.58
CA PRO A 198 -14.66 -8.07 -20.95
C PRO A 198 -14.66 -6.95 -19.91
N PHE A 199 -15.59 -6.93 -18.96
CA PHE A 199 -15.62 -5.97 -17.86
C PHE A 199 -14.84 -6.44 -16.62
N ARG A 200 -14.23 -7.64 -16.62
CA ARG A 200 -13.62 -8.26 -15.43
C ARG A 200 -12.10 -8.30 -15.52
N VAL A 201 -11.45 -7.95 -14.42
CA VAL A 201 -10.04 -8.27 -14.15
C VAL A 201 -9.98 -9.26 -12.98
N ASN A 202 -9.31 -10.40 -13.21
CA ASN A 202 -9.02 -11.38 -12.16
C ASN A 202 -7.77 -10.90 -11.41
N ALA A 203 -7.97 -10.04 -10.40
CA ALA A 203 -6.90 -9.30 -9.75
C ALA A 203 -6.03 -10.18 -8.84
N GLY A 204 -5.96 -9.88 -7.55
CA GLY A 204 -5.18 -10.64 -6.57
C GLY A 204 -5.96 -10.93 -5.29
N PRO A 205 -5.31 -11.49 -4.27
CA PRO A 205 -5.86 -11.59 -2.93
C PRO A 205 -6.23 -10.24 -2.33
N VAL A 206 -7.09 -10.25 -1.31
CA VAL A 206 -7.56 -9.04 -0.60
C VAL A 206 -6.45 -8.06 -0.15
N HIS A 207 -5.22 -8.54 0.12
CA HIS A 207 -4.09 -7.71 0.53
C HIS A 207 -3.38 -6.99 -0.63
N SER A 208 -3.64 -7.35 -1.88
CA SER A 208 -2.97 -6.71 -3.02
C SER A 208 -3.45 -5.28 -3.19
N TYR A 209 -2.57 -4.43 -3.69
CA TYR A 209 -2.85 -3.06 -4.10
C TYR A 209 -3.36 -3.01 -5.52
N ILE A 210 -4.19 -2.02 -5.82
CA ILE A 210 -4.57 -1.60 -7.17
C ILE A 210 -4.33 -0.09 -7.34
N VAL A 211 -3.88 0.34 -8.52
CA VAL A 211 -3.73 1.77 -8.85
C VAL A 211 -5.10 2.40 -9.14
N LEU A 212 -5.39 3.52 -8.49
CA LEU A 212 -6.65 4.26 -8.64
C LEU A 212 -6.63 5.13 -9.91
N GLY A 213 -7.81 5.62 -10.32
CA GLY A 213 -8.03 6.34 -11.58
C GLY A 213 -7.23 7.64 -11.75
N ASP A 214 -6.66 8.19 -10.68
CA ASP A 214 -5.74 9.33 -10.72
C ASP A 214 -4.32 8.94 -11.18
N GLY A 215 -4.04 7.63 -11.26
CA GLY A 215 -2.75 7.03 -11.57
C GLY A 215 -1.71 7.14 -10.46
N LYS A 216 -1.93 7.95 -9.43
CA LYS A 216 -0.92 8.30 -8.42
C LYS A 216 -1.10 7.54 -7.12
N THR A 217 -2.34 7.24 -6.77
CA THR A 217 -2.68 6.61 -5.50
C THR A 217 -3.02 5.14 -5.71
N THR A 218 -2.82 4.36 -4.65
CA THR A 218 -3.18 2.94 -4.63
C THR A 218 -4.12 2.66 -3.47
N LYS A 219 -4.85 1.55 -3.58
CA LYS A 219 -5.76 1.09 -2.53
C LYS A 219 -5.66 -0.42 -2.39
N TYR A 220 -5.84 -0.93 -1.18
CA TYR A 220 -5.98 -2.37 -0.98
C TYR A 220 -7.26 -2.88 -1.66
N LEU A 221 -7.20 -4.06 -2.28
CA LEU A 221 -8.37 -4.71 -2.88
C LEU A 221 -9.47 -4.97 -1.84
N ALA A 222 -9.11 -5.19 -0.57
CA ALA A 222 -10.05 -5.31 0.56
C ALA A 222 -10.86 -4.04 0.83
N GLU A 223 -10.32 -2.87 0.50
CA GLU A 223 -10.91 -1.57 0.82
C GLU A 223 -11.64 -0.94 -0.37
N LEU A 224 -11.39 -1.47 -1.57
CA LEU A 224 -12.01 -1.03 -2.81
C LEU A 224 -13.54 -1.18 -2.70
N ARG A 225 -14.28 -0.22 -3.26
CA ARG A 225 -15.75 -0.19 -3.23
C ARG A 225 -16.30 0.06 -4.63
N ALA A 226 -17.55 -0.32 -4.84
CA ALA A 226 -18.26 0.10 -6.05
C ALA A 226 -18.34 1.63 -6.10
N GLY A 227 -18.08 2.20 -7.26
CA GLY A 227 -17.97 3.65 -7.47
C GLY A 227 -16.55 4.20 -7.37
N ASP A 228 -15.61 3.49 -6.72
CA ASP A 228 -14.19 3.86 -6.80
C ASP A 228 -13.73 3.75 -8.25
N GLU A 229 -12.87 4.66 -8.70
CA GLU A 229 -12.29 4.57 -10.04
C GLU A 229 -10.88 4.00 -10.00
N VAL A 230 -10.58 3.11 -10.94
CA VAL A 230 -9.27 2.47 -11.08
C VAL A 230 -8.63 2.83 -12.40
N LEU A 231 -7.29 2.84 -12.44
CA LEU A 231 -6.54 3.05 -13.67
C LEU A 231 -6.65 1.81 -14.55
N VAL A 232 -7.18 1.98 -15.75
CA VAL A 232 -7.14 0.99 -16.82
C VAL A 232 -6.08 1.42 -17.83
N HIS A 233 -5.10 0.56 -18.04
CA HIS A 233 -4.00 0.77 -18.99
C HIS A 233 -4.15 -0.17 -20.18
N ASP A 234 -4.00 0.34 -21.40
CA ASP A 234 -3.94 -0.44 -22.62
C ASP A 234 -2.48 -0.66 -23.05
N VAL A 235 -2.02 -1.91 -23.01
CA VAL A 235 -0.60 -2.25 -23.26
C VAL A 235 -0.16 -1.97 -24.70
N GLN A 236 -1.09 -1.92 -25.67
CA GLN A 236 -0.79 -1.74 -27.09
C GLN A 236 -0.70 -0.27 -27.47
N SER A 237 -1.69 0.52 -27.07
CA SER A 237 -1.72 1.97 -27.33
C SER A 237 -0.86 2.76 -26.34
N GLY A 238 -0.65 2.22 -25.13
CA GLY A 238 0.00 2.92 -24.02
C GLY A 238 -0.90 3.97 -23.37
N GLU A 239 -2.19 4.00 -23.70
CA GLU A 239 -3.15 4.96 -23.16
C GLU A 239 -3.72 4.49 -21.83
N ASP A 240 -3.99 5.47 -20.96
CA ASP A 240 -4.61 5.29 -19.66
C ASP A 240 -6.02 5.89 -19.64
N ARG A 241 -6.93 5.24 -18.92
CA ARG A 241 -8.24 5.82 -18.59
C ARG A 241 -8.75 5.40 -17.22
N SER A 242 -9.46 6.32 -16.58
CA SER A 242 -10.18 6.05 -15.33
C SER A 242 -11.48 5.29 -15.60
N VAL A 243 -11.74 4.21 -14.85
CA VAL A 243 -12.97 3.43 -14.96
C VAL A 243 -13.52 3.07 -13.58
N ALA A 244 -14.80 3.38 -13.36
CA ALA A 244 -15.48 3.04 -12.11
C ALA A 244 -15.66 1.52 -11.92
N VAL A 245 -15.47 1.08 -10.69
CA VAL A 245 -15.76 -0.27 -10.21
C VAL A 245 -17.27 -0.43 -10.06
N GLY A 246 -17.82 -1.48 -10.68
CA GLY A 246 -19.24 -1.85 -10.53
C GLY A 246 -19.46 -2.88 -9.43
N ARG A 247 -18.65 -3.94 -9.39
CA ARG A 247 -18.78 -5.02 -8.40
C ARG A 247 -17.42 -5.61 -8.06
N LEU A 248 -17.25 -5.98 -6.80
CA LEU A 248 -16.12 -6.78 -6.33
C LEU A 248 -16.60 -8.18 -5.98
N LYS A 249 -15.94 -9.19 -6.55
CA LYS A 249 -16.26 -10.59 -6.28
C LYS A 249 -15.08 -11.24 -5.57
N VAL A 250 -15.20 -11.43 -4.26
CA VAL A 250 -14.24 -12.18 -3.46
C VAL A 250 -14.58 -13.67 -3.56
N GLU A 251 -13.61 -14.50 -3.92
CA GLU A 251 -13.79 -15.94 -3.93
C GLU A 251 -12.49 -16.68 -3.60
N VAL A 252 -12.60 -17.80 -2.89
CA VAL A 252 -11.45 -18.62 -2.50
C VAL A 252 -10.91 -19.35 -3.74
N ARG A 253 -9.63 -19.08 -4.07
CA ARG A 253 -8.96 -19.67 -5.24
C ARG A 253 -7.51 -20.05 -4.93
N PRO A 254 -6.98 -21.11 -5.57
CA PRO A 254 -5.55 -21.33 -5.63
C PRO A 254 -4.86 -20.21 -6.43
N CYS A 255 -3.88 -19.56 -5.80
CA CYS A 255 -3.04 -18.54 -6.39
C CYS A 255 -1.58 -18.99 -6.39
N VAL A 256 -0.77 -18.47 -7.31
CA VAL A 256 0.68 -18.60 -7.31
C VAL A 256 1.31 -17.27 -6.94
N MET A 257 2.50 -17.32 -6.37
CA MET A 257 3.32 -16.13 -6.18
C MET A 257 4.12 -15.88 -7.46
N VAL A 258 3.99 -14.67 -8.01
CA VAL A 258 4.75 -14.21 -9.17
C VAL A 258 5.74 -13.16 -8.69
N GLY A 259 7.03 -13.45 -8.83
CA GLY A 259 8.11 -12.51 -8.59
C GLY A 259 8.19 -11.50 -9.74
N LEU A 260 8.47 -10.26 -9.39
CA LEU A 260 8.61 -9.14 -10.32
C LEU A 260 10.01 -8.55 -10.12
N SER A 261 10.75 -8.35 -11.21
CA SER A 261 12.03 -7.64 -11.19
C SER A 261 12.09 -6.65 -12.34
N ALA A 262 12.53 -5.42 -12.05
CA ALA A 262 12.71 -4.38 -13.05
C ALA A 262 13.97 -3.57 -12.76
N GLU A 263 14.64 -3.12 -13.81
CA GLU A 263 15.74 -2.17 -13.74
C GLU A 263 15.15 -0.76 -13.83
N LEU A 264 15.40 0.08 -12.82
CA LEU A 264 14.98 1.47 -12.79
C LEU A 264 16.08 2.38 -13.37
N GLU A 265 15.72 3.62 -13.73
CA GLU A 265 16.63 4.58 -14.38
C GLU A 265 17.89 4.92 -13.54
N ASP A 266 17.85 4.74 -12.22
CA ASP A 266 18.96 4.98 -11.30
C ASP A 266 19.84 3.74 -11.02
N ASP A 267 19.81 2.73 -11.89
CA ASP A 267 20.48 1.42 -11.72
C ASP A 267 20.06 0.64 -10.45
N ALA A 268 18.98 1.07 -9.79
CA ALA A 268 18.38 0.35 -8.68
C ALA A 268 17.49 -0.79 -9.21
N ALA A 269 17.83 -2.02 -8.87
CA ALA A 269 16.95 -3.16 -9.11
C ALA A 269 15.73 -3.06 -8.18
N ALA A 270 14.54 -2.96 -8.78
CA ALA A 270 13.28 -3.04 -8.06
C ALA A 270 12.79 -4.48 -8.07
N GLU A 271 12.57 -5.03 -6.88
CA GLU A 271 11.99 -6.35 -6.69
C GLU A 271 10.63 -6.24 -6.00
N GLY A 272 9.75 -7.18 -6.32
CA GLY A 272 8.45 -7.28 -5.71
C GLY A 272 7.76 -8.57 -6.08
N GLN A 273 6.49 -8.68 -5.68
CA GLN A 273 5.69 -9.85 -5.98
C GLN A 273 4.22 -9.49 -6.11
N VAL A 274 3.48 -10.38 -6.76
CA VAL A 274 2.03 -10.37 -6.82
C VAL A 274 1.50 -11.80 -6.73
N PHE A 275 0.39 -11.99 -6.03
CA PHE A 275 -0.31 -13.27 -6.00
C PHE A 275 -1.43 -13.26 -7.03
N LEU A 276 -1.43 -14.24 -7.93
CA LEU A 276 -2.41 -14.33 -9.02
C LEU A 276 -3.01 -15.72 -9.09
N GLN A 277 -4.28 -15.82 -9.48
CA GLN A 277 -4.94 -17.11 -9.62
C GLN A 277 -4.21 -17.98 -10.67
N GLN A 278 -4.02 -19.26 -10.36
CA GLN A 278 -3.45 -20.23 -11.31
C GLN A 278 -4.48 -20.60 -12.38
N ALA A 279 -4.62 -19.77 -13.40
CA ALA A 279 -5.55 -19.97 -14.51
C ALA A 279 -5.07 -19.30 -15.80
N GLU A 280 -5.37 -19.92 -16.94
CA GLU A 280 -5.05 -19.40 -18.28
C GLU A 280 -5.74 -18.05 -18.60
N THR A 281 -6.83 -17.75 -17.89
CA THR A 281 -7.59 -16.51 -18.03
C THR A 281 -6.94 -15.33 -17.29
N VAL A 282 -5.91 -15.58 -16.48
CA VAL A 282 -5.11 -14.53 -15.84
C VAL A 282 -3.86 -14.30 -16.69
N ARG A 283 -3.75 -13.08 -17.22
CA ARG A 283 -2.71 -12.68 -18.17
C ARG A 283 -2.01 -11.43 -17.65
N LEU A 284 -0.70 -11.40 -17.78
CA LEU A 284 0.13 -10.24 -17.49
C LEU A 284 0.47 -9.53 -18.80
N GLY A 285 0.38 -8.20 -18.82
CA GLY A 285 0.76 -7.40 -19.98
C GLY A 285 2.24 -7.52 -20.30
N GLN A 286 2.56 -7.59 -21.60
CA GLN A 286 3.92 -7.73 -22.10
C GLN A 286 4.11 -6.77 -23.28
N ARG A 287 5.20 -6.00 -23.27
CA ARG A 287 5.57 -5.10 -24.37
C ARG A 287 6.44 -5.75 -25.44
N GLU A 288 7.24 -6.75 -25.08
CA GLU A 288 8.17 -7.42 -25.97
C GLU A 288 7.76 -8.87 -26.21
N GLY A 289 7.48 -9.29 -27.44
CA GLY A 289 7.08 -10.66 -27.78
C GLY A 289 6.11 -10.71 -28.96
N ASP A 290 5.79 -11.92 -29.43
CA ASP A 290 4.79 -12.10 -30.50
C ASP A 290 3.37 -11.79 -30.01
N ASP A 291 3.10 -12.03 -28.73
CA ASP A 291 1.86 -11.70 -28.05
C ASP A 291 2.08 -10.55 -27.06
N SER A 292 1.08 -9.68 -26.89
CA SER A 292 1.13 -8.57 -25.93
C SER A 292 0.86 -9.00 -24.48
N PHE A 293 1.04 -10.29 -24.15
CA PHE A 293 0.80 -10.83 -22.83
C PHE A 293 1.50 -12.18 -22.58
N VAL A 294 1.68 -12.52 -21.30
CA VAL A 294 2.04 -13.86 -20.81
C VAL A 294 0.94 -14.39 -19.88
N ARG A 295 0.59 -15.69 -19.96
CA ARG A 295 -0.38 -16.29 -19.02
C ARG A 295 0.33 -16.70 -17.73
N VAL A 296 -0.37 -16.60 -16.60
CA VAL A 296 0.16 -17.06 -15.31
C VAL A 296 0.51 -18.55 -15.33
N THR A 297 -0.21 -19.36 -16.10
CA THR A 297 0.07 -20.79 -16.28
C THR A 297 1.35 -21.09 -17.05
N ASP A 298 1.83 -20.13 -17.83
CA ASP A 298 2.94 -20.30 -18.78
C ASP A 298 4.26 -19.74 -18.19
N LEU A 299 4.22 -19.15 -16.98
CA LEU A 299 5.39 -18.61 -16.29
C LEU A 299 6.39 -19.71 -15.92
N SER A 300 7.66 -19.50 -16.26
CA SER A 300 8.76 -20.36 -15.82
C SER A 300 8.95 -20.25 -14.30
N THR A 301 9.23 -21.38 -13.66
CA THR A 301 9.64 -21.44 -12.26
C THR A 301 11.10 -21.03 -12.13
N ASP A 302 11.39 -20.09 -11.22
CA ASP A 302 12.78 -19.87 -10.81
C ASP A 302 13.24 -21.03 -9.92
N ALA A 303 14.18 -21.82 -10.42
CA ALA A 303 14.91 -22.77 -9.61
C ALA A 303 15.94 -21.99 -8.78
N GLN A 304 15.53 -21.42 -7.65
CA GLN A 304 16.50 -20.94 -6.68
C GLN A 304 17.37 -22.12 -6.26
N THR A 305 18.66 -22.03 -6.61
CA THR A 305 19.73 -22.97 -6.23
C THR A 305 20.31 -22.54 -4.90
#